data_AF-A0AA35CIN2-F1
#
_entry.id   AF-A0AA35CIN2-F1
#
_cell.length_a   1.000
_cell.length_b   1.000
_cell.length_c   1.000
_cell.angle_alpha   90.00
_cell.angle_beta   90.00
_cell.angle_gamma   90.00
#
_symmetry.space_group_name_H-M   'P 1'
#
loop_
_entity.id
_entity.type
_entity.pdbx_description
1 polymer ?
#
loop_
_entity_poly.entity_id
_entity_poly.type
_entity_poly.pdbx_seq_one_letter_code
_entity_poly.pdbx_strand_id
1 'polypeptide(L)'
;MSRWRIEVSREAERGLKRQSELDALRLRLREALDECARLREENARLRSMLGIPADTVLAGGDSSRATPAASPGPRGPAPPRTAPQSAPPRGMQLALPLPPVPVPAAATAAPSTPDEKIALFRSLFRGREDVYAVRWEAKNGRSGYSPVCANEWAPGICFKPKVKCAECPHRAFRRLTDEVVRDHLTGRYAVGIYPLLTDETCWFLAADFDKTTWLEDAVAFLRTCDDPGGGGAGPCF
;
A
#
# COMPACT_ATOMS: atom_id res chain seq x y z
N MET A 1 -50.97 25.74 -20.35
CA MET A 1 -50.48 26.19 -19.02
C MET A 1 -49.89 25.06 -18.14
N SER A 2 -50.08 23.77 -18.46
CA SER A 2 -49.74 22.66 -17.56
C SER A 2 -48.29 22.18 -17.61
N ARG A 3 -47.61 22.28 -18.77
CA ARG A 3 -46.24 21.75 -18.95
C ARG A 3 -45.17 22.57 -18.22
N TRP A 4 -45.28 23.89 -18.26
CA TRP A 4 -44.35 24.80 -17.60
C TRP A 4 -44.40 24.67 -16.07
N ARG A 5 -45.60 24.48 -15.50
CA ARG A 5 -45.77 24.27 -14.05
C ARG A 5 -45.11 22.96 -13.58
N ILE A 6 -45.20 21.88 -14.37
CA ILE A 6 -44.53 20.61 -14.08
C ILE A 6 -43.00 20.75 -14.14
N GLU A 7 -42.48 21.51 -15.11
CA GLU A 7 -41.05 21.73 -15.27
C GLU A 7 -40.46 22.54 -14.12
N VAL A 8 -41.14 23.63 -13.70
CA VAL A 8 -40.77 24.44 -12.53
C VAL A 8 -40.80 23.62 -11.24
N SER A 9 -41.79 22.75 -11.03
CA SER A 9 -41.83 21.84 -9.88
C SER A 9 -40.65 20.87 -9.86
N ARG A 10 -40.29 20.27 -11.00
CA ARG A 10 -39.13 19.37 -11.11
C ARG A 10 -37.81 20.09 -10.88
N GLU A 11 -37.69 21.35 -11.29
CA GLU A 11 -36.52 22.18 -11.01
C GLU A 11 -36.38 22.51 -9.53
N ALA A 12 -37.49 22.83 -8.85
CA ALA A 12 -37.51 23.03 -7.40
C ALA A 12 -37.10 21.76 -6.64
N GLU A 13 -37.60 20.59 -7.04
CA GLU A 13 -37.22 19.30 -6.46
C GLU A 13 -35.74 18.97 -6.66
N ARG A 14 -35.21 19.21 -7.87
CA ARG A 14 -33.76 19.07 -8.14
C ARG A 14 -32.94 20.05 -7.30
N GLY A 15 -33.44 21.26 -7.09
CA GLY A 15 -32.82 22.27 -6.22
C GLY A 15 -32.74 21.80 -4.77
N LEU A 16 -33.85 21.28 -4.23
CA LEU A 16 -33.90 20.76 -2.86
C LEU A 16 -32.99 19.55 -2.68
N LYS A 17 -32.94 18.65 -3.66
CA LYS A 17 -32.03 17.50 -3.64
C LYS A 17 -30.56 17.94 -3.61
N ARG A 18 -30.17 18.90 -4.45
CA ARG A 18 -28.81 19.48 -4.42
C ARG A 18 -28.49 20.15 -3.08
N GLN A 19 -29.47 20.84 -2.49
CA GLN A 19 -29.29 21.48 -1.19
C GLN A 19 -29.07 20.45 -0.08
N SER A 20 -29.87 19.37 -0.07
CA SER A 20 -29.71 18.26 0.86
C SER A 20 -28.36 17.55 0.70
N GLU A 21 -27.90 17.34 -0.54
CA GLU A 21 -26.58 16.76 -0.82
C GLU A 21 -25.45 17.66 -0.33
N LEU A 22 -25.56 18.98 -0.52
CA LEU A 22 -24.59 19.97 -0.04
C LEU A 22 -24.51 19.99 1.50
N ASP A 23 -25.65 19.92 2.17
CA ASP A 23 -25.70 19.93 3.64
C ASP A 23 -25.12 18.63 4.23
N ALA A 24 -25.35 17.49 3.57
CA ALA A 24 -24.70 16.23 3.92
C ALA A 24 -23.16 16.29 3.75
N LEU A 25 -22.67 16.92 2.68
CA LEU A 25 -21.23 17.11 2.47
C LEU A 25 -20.61 18.06 3.50
N ARG A 26 -21.31 19.14 3.86
CA ARG A 26 -20.88 20.09 4.90
C ARG A 26 -20.77 19.41 6.26
N LEU A 27 -21.69 18.51 6.59
CA LEU A 27 -21.65 17.75 7.83
C LEU A 27 -20.42 16.83 7.86
N ARG A 28 -20.18 16.06 6.79
CA ARG A 28 -19.00 15.18 6.68
C ARG A 28 -17.69 15.95 6.75
N LEU A 29 -17.62 17.13 6.14
CA LEU A 29 -16.45 17.99 6.21
C LEU A 29 -16.18 18.44 7.66
N ARG A 30 -17.22 18.77 8.41
CA ARG A 30 -17.08 19.16 9.82
C ARG A 30 -16.56 18.00 10.67
N GLU A 31 -17.16 16.82 10.53
CA GLU A 31 -16.71 15.60 11.22
C GLU A 31 -15.25 15.27 10.91
N ALA A 32 -14.84 15.38 9.64
CA ALA A 32 -13.46 15.16 9.25
C ALA A 32 -12.50 16.19 9.85
N LEU A 33 -12.90 17.46 9.94
CA LEU A 33 -12.09 18.52 10.57
C LEU A 33 -11.95 18.32 12.08
N ASP A 34 -13.02 17.92 12.76
CA ASP A 34 -13.01 17.62 14.19
C ASP A 34 -12.09 16.42 14.50
N GLU A 35 -12.17 15.37 13.68
CA GLU A 35 -11.26 14.22 13.80
C GLU A 35 -9.81 14.60 13.52
N CYS A 36 -9.55 15.45 12.53
CA CYS A 36 -8.21 16.00 12.27
C CYS A 36 -7.69 16.82 13.46
N ALA A 37 -8.54 17.57 14.15
CA ALA A 37 -8.15 18.32 15.34
C ALA A 37 -7.76 17.37 16.49
N ARG A 38 -8.60 16.36 16.76
CA ARG A 38 -8.35 15.33 17.78
C ARG A 38 -7.05 14.58 17.52
N LEU A 39 -6.83 14.14 16.29
CA LEU A 39 -5.60 13.42 15.91
C LEU A 39 -4.36 14.30 16.02
N ARG A 40 -4.47 15.60 15.74
CA ARG A 40 -3.34 16.53 15.93
C ARG A 40 -2.98 16.71 17.39
N GLU A 41 -3.98 16.81 18.27
CA GLU A 41 -3.77 16.90 19.71
C GLU A 41 -3.12 15.63 20.27
N GLU A 42 -3.63 14.46 19.89
CA GLU A 42 -3.05 13.18 20.33
C GLU A 42 -1.63 12.99 19.79
N ASN A 43 -1.37 13.33 18.54
CA ASN A 43 -0.02 13.30 17.98
C ASN A 43 0.93 14.26 18.72
N ALA A 44 0.46 15.44 19.14
CA ALA A 44 1.27 16.36 19.93
C ALA A 44 1.61 15.76 21.31
N ARG A 45 0.64 15.11 21.96
CA ARG A 45 0.83 14.40 23.23
C ARG A 45 1.84 13.25 23.11
N LEU A 46 1.69 12.40 22.11
CA LEU A 46 2.59 11.27 21.86
C LEU A 46 4.01 11.74 21.54
N ARG A 47 4.15 12.78 20.70
CA ARG A 47 5.45 13.39 20.40
C ARG A 47 6.14 13.93 21.65
N SER A 48 5.39 14.56 22.57
CA SER A 48 5.92 15.00 23.87
C SER A 48 6.39 13.82 24.73
N MET A 49 5.60 12.75 24.82
CA MET A 49 6.00 11.54 25.57
C MET A 49 7.27 10.88 25.02
N LEU A 50 7.46 10.95 23.70
CA LEU A 50 8.60 10.33 23.01
C LEU A 50 9.81 11.28 22.84
N GLY A 51 9.75 12.51 23.35
CA GLY A 51 10.83 13.49 23.23
C GLY A 51 11.11 13.94 21.78
N ILE A 52 10.10 13.85 20.89
CA ILE A 52 10.23 14.22 19.48
C ILE A 52 9.90 15.72 19.34
N PRO A 53 10.83 16.58 18.88
CA PRO A 53 10.60 18.01 18.75
C PRO A 53 9.54 18.33 17.69
N ALA A 54 8.70 19.34 17.97
CA ALA A 54 7.56 19.76 17.14
C ALA A 54 7.95 20.18 15.72
N ASP A 55 9.19 20.62 15.55
CA ASP A 55 9.72 21.20 14.31
C ASP A 55 10.25 20.14 13.32
N THR A 56 10.08 18.86 13.66
CA THR A 56 10.42 17.75 12.75
C THR A 56 9.36 17.65 11.65
N VAL A 57 9.38 18.62 10.72
CA VAL A 57 8.60 18.60 9.49
C VAL A 57 9.20 17.52 8.61
N LEU A 58 8.51 16.38 8.49
CA LEU A 58 8.71 15.49 7.34
C LEU A 58 8.31 16.32 6.11
N ALA A 59 9.30 16.71 5.31
CA ALA A 59 9.10 17.39 4.04
C ALA A 59 8.34 16.47 3.07
N GLY A 60 7.01 16.44 3.19
CA GLY A 60 6.10 15.92 2.19
C GLY A 60 5.84 17.01 1.18
N GLY A 61 6.37 16.83 -0.03
CA GLY A 61 6.37 17.80 -1.11
C GLY A 61 4.98 18.34 -1.49
N ASP A 62 4.98 19.63 -1.73
CA ASP A 62 3.90 20.44 -2.29
C ASP A 62 3.56 19.92 -3.71
N SER A 63 2.41 19.25 -3.87
CA SER A 63 1.82 18.99 -5.18
C SER A 63 0.75 20.04 -5.47
N SER A 64 1.19 21.25 -5.80
CA SER A 64 0.31 22.30 -6.31
C SER A 64 0.40 22.37 -7.84
N ARG A 65 -0.73 22.00 -8.46
CA ARG A 65 -1.37 22.68 -9.60
C ARG A 65 -0.79 22.50 -11.01
N ALA A 66 -1.47 21.64 -11.78
CA ALA A 66 -1.82 21.93 -13.17
C ALA A 66 -3.10 21.17 -13.59
N THR A 67 -4.20 21.90 -13.76
CA THR A 67 -5.34 21.48 -14.58
C THR A 67 -4.87 21.40 -16.04
N PRO A 68 -5.41 20.47 -16.87
CA PRO A 68 -6.38 20.98 -17.83
C PRO A 68 -7.54 20.02 -18.19
N ALA A 69 -8.66 20.69 -18.50
CA ALA A 69 -9.62 20.44 -19.58
C ALA A 69 -10.08 19.00 -19.91
N ALA A 70 -11.37 18.80 -19.68
CA ALA A 70 -12.17 17.72 -20.22
C ALA A 70 -12.41 17.85 -21.74
N SER A 71 -12.55 16.72 -22.43
CA SER A 71 -13.65 16.47 -23.39
C SER A 71 -13.81 14.97 -23.71
N PRO A 72 -15.01 14.53 -24.14
CA PRO A 72 -15.51 13.17 -23.90
C PRO A 72 -15.61 12.31 -25.16
N GLY A 73 -15.61 10.97 -24.97
CA GLY A 73 -15.92 9.97 -25.98
C GLY A 73 -16.71 8.80 -25.38
N PRO A 74 -17.59 8.13 -26.14
CA PRO A 74 -18.78 7.48 -25.60
C PRO A 74 -18.47 6.09 -25.04
N ARG A 75 -18.99 5.80 -23.84
CA ARG A 75 -19.11 4.43 -23.34
C ARG A 75 -20.57 4.02 -23.44
N GLY A 76 -20.81 2.90 -24.12
CA GLY A 76 -22.12 2.29 -24.30
C GLY A 76 -22.75 1.84 -22.97
N PRO A 77 -24.05 1.47 -22.98
CA PRO A 77 -24.81 1.23 -21.77
C PRO A 77 -24.36 -0.06 -21.08
N ALA A 78 -24.01 0.04 -19.79
CA ALA A 78 -23.86 -1.10 -18.91
C ALA A 78 -25.25 -1.59 -18.42
N PRO A 79 -25.48 -2.90 -18.29
CA PRO A 79 -26.74 -3.45 -17.81
C PRO A 79 -26.93 -3.23 -16.29
N PRO A 80 -28.18 -3.24 -15.79
CA PRO A 80 -28.47 -3.00 -14.38
C PRO A 80 -28.06 -4.21 -13.53
N ARG A 81 -27.21 -3.98 -12.52
CA ARG A 81 -26.99 -4.94 -11.44
C ARG A 81 -27.85 -4.54 -10.25
N THR A 82 -28.86 -5.37 -9.99
CA THR A 82 -29.62 -5.39 -8.73
C THR A 82 -28.70 -5.85 -7.60
N ALA A 83 -28.57 -5.03 -6.57
CA ALA A 83 -27.95 -5.43 -5.30
C ALA A 83 -29.05 -5.94 -4.35
N PRO A 84 -28.92 -7.11 -3.73
CA PRO A 84 -29.72 -7.44 -2.58
C PRO A 84 -29.19 -6.64 -1.37
N GLN A 85 -30.08 -5.85 -0.78
CA GLN A 85 -29.85 -5.19 0.49
C GLN A 85 -29.81 -6.27 1.58
N SER A 86 -28.73 -6.33 2.35
CA SER A 86 -28.74 -6.97 3.66
C SER A 86 -28.15 -6.00 4.68
N ALA A 87 -28.82 -5.90 5.81
CA ALA A 87 -28.54 -4.97 6.90
C ALA A 87 -27.17 -5.24 7.55
N PRO A 88 -26.54 -4.24 8.19
CA PRO A 88 -25.28 -4.46 8.91
C PRO A 88 -25.52 -5.34 10.14
N PRO A 89 -24.70 -6.38 10.40
CA PRO A 89 -24.72 -7.02 11.69
C PRO A 89 -24.18 -6.05 12.75
N ARG A 90 -24.93 -5.97 13.86
CA ARG A 90 -24.59 -5.19 15.04
C ARG A 90 -23.32 -5.75 15.70
N GLY A 91 -22.41 -4.83 16.02
CA GLY A 91 -21.52 -4.88 17.18
C GLY A 91 -20.79 -6.19 17.44
N MET A 92 -19.59 -6.32 16.89
CA MET A 92 -18.59 -7.25 17.40
C MET A 92 -17.42 -6.42 17.94
N GLN A 93 -17.32 -6.34 19.27
CA GLN A 93 -16.18 -5.76 19.95
C GLN A 93 -14.92 -6.56 19.59
N LEU A 94 -13.94 -5.90 18.97
CA LEU A 94 -12.59 -6.45 18.84
C LEU A 94 -11.94 -6.47 20.22
N ALA A 95 -12.07 -7.60 20.89
CA ALA A 95 -11.22 -7.94 22.03
C ALA A 95 -10.82 -9.40 21.87
N LEU A 96 -9.94 -9.67 20.91
CA LEU A 96 -9.01 -10.78 21.04
C LEU A 96 -7.62 -10.14 21.16
N PRO A 97 -6.91 -10.33 22.27
CA PRO A 97 -5.50 -9.99 22.30
C PRO A 97 -4.84 -10.87 21.24
N LEU A 98 -4.25 -10.24 20.22
CA LEU A 98 -3.36 -10.94 19.31
C LEU A 98 -2.33 -11.68 20.18
N PRO A 99 -2.10 -12.99 19.99
CA PRO A 99 -1.01 -13.65 20.68
C PRO A 99 0.26 -12.84 20.37
N PRO A 100 1.13 -12.58 21.36
CA PRO A 100 2.38 -11.89 21.09
C PRO A 100 3.12 -12.74 20.06
N VAL A 101 3.23 -12.22 18.84
CA VAL A 101 4.17 -12.76 17.85
C VAL A 101 5.49 -12.85 18.59
N PRO A 102 6.15 -14.03 18.68
CA PRO A 102 7.44 -14.15 19.32
C PRO A 102 8.43 -13.36 18.45
N VAL A 103 8.50 -12.06 18.69
CA VAL A 103 9.65 -11.26 18.30
C VAL A 103 10.80 -11.91 19.06
N PRO A 104 11.84 -12.43 18.39
CA PRO A 104 12.94 -13.07 19.08
C PRO A 104 13.40 -12.16 20.22
N ALA A 105 13.42 -12.70 21.44
CA ALA A 105 13.65 -11.99 22.69
C ALA A 105 15.07 -11.41 22.84
N ALA A 106 15.76 -11.17 21.73
CA ALA A 106 17.10 -10.63 21.64
C ALA A 106 17.11 -9.46 20.63
N ALA A 107 16.60 -8.29 21.08
CA ALA A 107 17.12 -6.94 20.79
C ALA A 107 16.10 -5.89 21.29
N THR A 108 16.09 -5.63 22.59
CA THR A 108 15.32 -4.53 23.22
C THR A 108 15.92 -3.14 23.00
N ALA A 109 16.89 -3.00 22.09
CA ALA A 109 17.43 -1.73 21.63
C ALA A 109 17.10 -1.56 20.15
N ALA A 110 16.54 -0.40 19.78
CA ALA A 110 16.39 -0.03 18.38
C ALA A 110 17.79 -0.05 17.71
N PRO A 111 17.92 -0.57 16.48
CA PRO A 111 19.20 -0.62 15.79
C PRO A 111 19.76 0.81 15.67
N SER A 112 20.92 1.01 16.27
CA SER A 112 21.52 2.31 16.52
C SER A 112 22.54 2.68 15.43
N THR A 113 23.20 1.68 14.84
CA THR A 113 24.19 1.88 13.75
C THR A 113 23.61 1.55 12.36
N PRO A 114 24.21 2.07 11.27
CA PRO A 114 23.81 1.68 9.92
C PRO A 114 23.91 0.16 9.68
N ASP A 115 24.96 -0.48 10.19
CA ASP A 115 25.19 -1.92 10.00
C ASP A 115 24.16 -2.76 10.77
N GLU A 116 23.77 -2.35 11.98
CA GLU A 116 22.67 -2.97 12.72
C GLU A 116 21.33 -2.85 11.98
N LYS A 117 21.06 -1.70 11.36
CA LYS A 117 19.85 -1.48 10.55
C LYS A 117 19.84 -2.35 9.30
N ILE A 118 20.98 -2.47 8.62
CA ILE A 118 21.15 -3.34 7.45
C ILE A 118 20.95 -4.80 7.86
N ALA A 119 21.61 -5.24 8.93
CA ALA A 119 21.49 -6.60 9.45
C ALA A 119 20.04 -6.93 9.83
N LEU A 120 19.37 -6.03 10.55
CA LEU A 120 17.95 -6.20 10.89
C LEU A 120 17.08 -6.31 9.64
N PHE A 121 17.23 -5.39 8.68
CA PHE A 121 16.45 -5.40 7.44
C PHE A 121 16.63 -6.72 6.68
N ARG A 122 17.88 -7.16 6.50
CA ARG A 122 18.19 -8.44 5.83
C ARG A 122 17.66 -9.64 6.59
N SER A 123 17.59 -9.58 7.92
CA SER A 123 17.06 -10.67 8.74
C SER A 123 15.55 -10.84 8.61
N LEU A 124 14.81 -9.75 8.36
CA LEU A 124 13.36 -9.73 8.20
C LEU A 124 12.93 -10.00 6.75
N PHE A 125 13.60 -9.38 5.79
CA PHE A 125 13.25 -9.41 4.38
C PHE A 125 14.21 -10.32 3.60
N ARG A 126 14.23 -11.60 3.95
CA ARG A 126 15.08 -12.60 3.31
C ARG A 126 14.47 -13.09 1.99
N GLY A 127 15.32 -13.26 1.00
CA GLY A 127 14.97 -13.84 -0.28
C GLY A 127 16.24 -14.27 -1.00
N ARG A 128 16.19 -14.25 -2.33
CA ARG A 128 17.38 -14.52 -3.14
C ARG A 128 18.44 -13.43 -2.97
N GLU A 129 19.69 -13.85 -2.74
CA GLU A 129 20.84 -12.94 -2.67
C GLU A 129 21.57 -12.78 -4.01
N ASP A 130 21.30 -13.66 -4.98
CA ASP A 130 21.96 -13.66 -6.29
C ASP A 130 21.33 -12.67 -7.29
N VAL A 131 20.18 -12.09 -6.94
CA VAL A 131 19.45 -11.13 -7.78
C VAL A 131 18.60 -10.19 -6.93
N TYR A 132 18.52 -8.92 -7.33
CA TYR A 132 17.55 -7.96 -6.81
C TYR A 132 16.97 -7.11 -7.94
N ALA A 133 15.82 -6.50 -7.68
CA ALA A 133 15.18 -5.58 -8.60
C ALA A 133 15.32 -4.13 -8.13
N VAL A 134 15.33 -3.19 -9.07
CA VAL A 134 15.25 -1.75 -8.79
C VAL A 134 13.97 -1.18 -9.38
N ARG A 135 13.33 -0.28 -8.63
CA ARG A 135 12.19 0.51 -9.13
C ARG A 135 12.67 1.49 -10.19
N TRP A 136 12.04 1.46 -11.35
CA TRP A 136 12.21 2.46 -12.39
C TRP A 136 10.92 3.24 -12.58
N GLU A 137 11.07 4.46 -13.08
CA GLU A 137 9.96 5.34 -13.43
C GLU A 137 10.26 5.99 -14.78
N ALA A 138 9.33 5.84 -15.72
CA ALA A 138 9.45 6.41 -17.06
C ALA A 138 8.81 7.81 -17.09
N LYS A 139 9.26 8.64 -18.03
CA LYS A 139 8.73 10.00 -18.23
C LYS A 139 7.21 10.05 -18.49
N ASN A 140 6.61 8.93 -18.92
CA ASN A 140 5.18 8.83 -19.16
C ASN A 140 4.37 8.36 -17.95
N GLY A 141 4.95 8.39 -16.75
CA GLY A 141 4.29 8.03 -15.49
C GLY A 141 4.19 6.53 -15.21
N ARG A 142 4.63 5.67 -16.14
CA ARG A 142 4.73 4.24 -15.87
C ARG A 142 5.89 3.97 -14.93
N SER A 143 5.68 3.10 -13.96
CA SER A 143 6.74 2.61 -13.08
C SER A 143 6.67 1.09 -12.98
N GLY A 144 7.74 0.50 -12.47
CA GLY A 144 7.81 -0.93 -12.23
C GLY A 144 9.12 -1.32 -11.60
N TYR A 145 9.31 -2.62 -11.42
CA TYR A 145 10.56 -3.19 -10.94
C TYR A 145 11.21 -4.02 -12.04
N SER A 146 12.54 -4.04 -12.09
CA SER A 146 13.28 -4.88 -13.02
C SER A 146 14.59 -5.36 -12.40
N PRO A 147 15.02 -6.60 -12.70
CA PRO A 147 16.26 -7.13 -12.15
C PRO A 147 17.46 -6.35 -12.66
N VAL A 148 18.41 -6.09 -11.77
CA VAL A 148 19.66 -5.42 -12.12
C VAL A 148 20.60 -6.40 -12.82
N CYS A 149 21.04 -6.05 -14.01
CA CYS A 149 21.93 -6.87 -14.83
C CYS A 149 23.24 -6.13 -15.08
N ALA A 150 24.38 -6.78 -14.84
CA ALA A 150 25.71 -6.24 -15.13
C ALA A 150 25.94 -5.98 -16.62
N ASN A 151 25.26 -6.74 -17.48
CA ASN A 151 25.34 -6.60 -18.93
C ASN A 151 24.29 -5.64 -19.48
N GLU A 152 23.50 -4.96 -18.63
CA GLU A 152 22.45 -4.06 -19.10
C GLU A 152 23.03 -3.01 -20.07
N TRP A 153 22.38 -2.83 -21.22
CA TRP A 153 22.81 -1.93 -22.31
C TRP A 153 24.18 -2.26 -22.96
N ALA A 154 24.83 -3.36 -22.59
CA ALA A 154 26.06 -3.80 -23.25
C ALA A 154 25.79 -4.22 -24.71
N PRO A 155 26.37 -3.52 -25.71
CA PRO A 155 26.12 -3.79 -27.13
C PRO A 155 26.47 -5.23 -27.49
N GLY A 156 25.56 -5.92 -28.19
CA GLY A 156 25.76 -7.31 -28.61
C GLY A 156 25.60 -8.37 -27.52
N ILE A 157 25.41 -7.99 -26.25
CA ILE A 157 25.23 -8.91 -25.12
C ILE A 157 23.81 -8.82 -24.56
N CYS A 158 23.39 -7.61 -24.17
CA CYS A 158 22.04 -7.36 -23.70
C CYS A 158 21.26 -6.60 -24.75
N PHE A 159 20.22 -7.22 -25.29
CA PHE A 159 19.42 -6.68 -26.38
C PHE A 159 18.31 -5.74 -25.91
N LYS A 160 18.53 -4.98 -24.83
CA LYS A 160 17.59 -3.89 -24.47
C LYS A 160 17.56 -2.83 -25.59
N PRO A 161 16.40 -2.23 -25.88
CA PRO A 161 15.12 -2.38 -25.18
C PRO A 161 14.26 -3.56 -25.70
N LYS A 162 14.71 -4.30 -26.72
CA LYS A 162 13.92 -5.38 -27.35
C LYS A 162 13.67 -6.57 -26.41
N VAL A 163 14.64 -6.90 -25.55
CA VAL A 163 14.57 -7.99 -24.57
C VAL A 163 14.74 -7.44 -23.16
N LYS A 164 13.88 -7.87 -22.23
CA LYS A 164 14.00 -7.50 -20.81
C LYS A 164 15.14 -8.29 -20.15
N CYS A 165 15.80 -7.71 -19.14
CA CYS A 165 16.88 -8.41 -18.43
C CYS A 165 16.45 -9.72 -17.76
N ALA A 166 15.19 -9.84 -17.35
CA ALA A 166 14.62 -11.08 -16.83
C ALA A 166 14.64 -12.23 -17.86
N GLU A 167 14.49 -11.91 -19.14
CA GLU A 167 14.40 -12.85 -20.27
C GLU A 167 15.72 -12.91 -21.08
N CYS A 168 16.75 -12.16 -20.65
CA CYS A 168 17.99 -12.05 -21.41
C CYS A 168 18.79 -13.37 -21.33
N PRO A 169 19.25 -13.92 -22.46
CA PRO A 169 20.06 -15.15 -22.48
C PRO A 169 21.45 -14.93 -21.87
N HIS A 170 22.00 -13.72 -22.00
CA HIS A 170 23.28 -13.32 -21.40
C HIS A 170 23.09 -12.47 -20.14
N ARG A 171 22.01 -12.74 -19.38
CA ARG A 171 21.79 -12.04 -18.10
C ARG A 171 22.91 -12.35 -17.12
N ALA A 172 23.41 -11.31 -16.47
CA ALA A 172 24.38 -11.40 -15.39
C ALA A 172 23.83 -10.61 -14.21
N PHE A 173 22.98 -11.24 -13.40
CA PHE A 173 22.32 -10.54 -12.30
C PHE A 173 23.32 -10.09 -11.22
N ARG A 174 23.06 -8.90 -10.67
CA ARG A 174 23.84 -8.38 -9.55
C ARG A 174 23.30 -8.93 -8.23
N ARG A 175 24.21 -9.23 -7.31
CA ARG A 175 23.88 -9.71 -5.96
C ARG A 175 23.30 -8.59 -5.09
N LEU A 176 22.45 -8.97 -4.14
CA LEU A 176 21.91 -8.08 -3.11
C LEU A 176 22.93 -7.90 -1.97
N THR A 177 23.79 -6.88 -2.08
CA THR A 177 24.83 -6.59 -1.08
C THR A 177 24.36 -5.61 0.00
N ASP A 178 25.15 -5.45 1.05
CA ASP A 178 24.85 -4.49 2.13
C ASP A 178 24.90 -3.05 1.64
N GLU A 179 25.73 -2.74 0.65
CA GLU A 179 25.71 -1.44 -0.02
C GLU A 179 24.37 -1.21 -0.72
N VAL A 180 23.84 -2.21 -1.42
CA VAL A 180 22.53 -2.10 -2.10
C VAL A 180 21.41 -1.88 -1.08
N VAL A 181 21.44 -2.61 0.04
CA VAL A 181 20.46 -2.44 1.14
C VAL A 181 20.59 -1.06 1.78
N ARG A 182 21.81 -0.60 2.06
CA ARG A 182 22.06 0.76 2.58
C ARG A 182 21.50 1.82 1.63
N ASP A 183 21.79 1.70 0.34
CA ASP A 183 21.30 2.63 -0.67
C ASP A 183 19.76 2.68 -0.70
N HIS A 184 19.11 1.53 -0.53
CA HIS A 184 17.67 1.42 -0.36
C HIS A 184 17.16 2.14 0.89
N LEU A 185 17.74 1.86 2.06
CA LEU A 185 17.35 2.45 3.34
C LEU A 185 17.59 3.97 3.40
N THR A 186 18.57 4.46 2.65
CA THR A 186 18.83 5.91 2.50
C THR A 186 17.99 6.59 1.43
N GLY A 187 17.12 5.85 0.72
CA GLY A 187 16.21 6.40 -0.28
C GLY A 187 16.85 6.74 -1.62
N ARG A 188 18.08 6.30 -1.91
CA ARG A 188 18.70 6.54 -3.23
C ARG A 188 17.95 5.87 -4.37
N TYR A 189 17.43 4.66 -4.12
CA TYR A 189 16.52 3.95 -5.02
C TYR A 189 15.74 2.90 -4.25
N ALA A 190 14.58 2.49 -4.77
CA ALA A 190 13.80 1.40 -4.15
C ALA A 190 14.25 0.05 -4.69
N VAL A 191 14.56 -0.88 -3.79
CA VAL A 191 14.97 -2.25 -4.09
C VAL A 191 13.79 -3.19 -3.87
N GLY A 192 13.58 -4.11 -4.80
CA GLY A 192 12.68 -5.25 -4.67
C GLY A 192 13.46 -6.54 -4.48
N ILE A 193 12.97 -7.40 -3.59
CA ILE A 193 13.53 -8.73 -3.33
C ILE A 193 12.71 -9.81 -4.05
N TYR A 194 13.37 -10.93 -4.36
CA TYR A 194 12.71 -12.12 -4.90
C TYR A 194 12.54 -13.13 -3.76
N PRO A 195 11.33 -13.28 -3.17
CA PRO A 195 11.11 -14.07 -1.95
C PRO A 195 11.14 -15.58 -2.19
N LEU A 196 10.83 -16.03 -3.42
CA LEU A 196 10.90 -17.44 -3.81
C LEU A 196 12.36 -17.82 -4.11
N LEU A 197 12.88 -18.79 -3.36
CA LEU A 197 14.21 -19.35 -3.51
C LEU A 197 14.26 -20.38 -4.66
N THR A 198 15.47 -20.85 -4.98
CA THR A 198 15.68 -21.80 -6.08
C THR A 198 15.18 -23.21 -5.79
N ASP A 199 14.99 -23.54 -4.51
CA ASP A 199 14.41 -24.79 -4.03
C ASP A 199 12.89 -24.68 -3.81
N GLU A 200 12.26 -23.65 -4.39
CA GLU A 200 10.82 -23.37 -4.30
C GLU A 200 10.32 -23.06 -2.88
N THR A 201 11.23 -22.77 -1.95
CA THR A 201 10.88 -22.32 -0.58
C THR A 201 10.87 -20.79 -0.49
N CYS A 202 10.30 -20.25 0.60
CA CYS A 202 10.31 -18.83 0.90
C CYS A 202 10.43 -18.59 2.41
N TRP A 203 10.98 -17.45 2.80
CA TRP A 203 11.18 -17.08 4.22
C TRP A 203 9.99 -16.37 4.84
N PHE A 204 9.14 -15.76 4.00
CA PHE A 204 7.98 -15.01 4.47
C PHE A 204 6.89 -15.02 3.39
N LEU A 205 5.65 -14.86 3.85
CA LEU A 205 4.47 -14.65 3.01
C LEU A 205 4.06 -13.18 3.05
N ALA A 206 3.62 -12.65 1.92
CA ALA A 206 2.92 -11.37 1.85
C ALA A 206 1.46 -11.64 1.47
N ALA A 207 0.53 -11.19 2.30
CA ALA A 207 -0.91 -11.20 2.02
C ALA A 207 -1.40 -9.76 1.87
N ASP A 208 -2.04 -9.47 0.74
CA ASP A 208 -2.64 -8.17 0.46
C ASP A 208 -4.14 -8.24 0.72
N PHE A 209 -4.61 -7.40 1.64
CA PHE A 209 -6.02 -7.33 2.02
C PHE A 209 -6.60 -6.03 1.48
N ASP A 210 -7.51 -6.15 0.53
CA ASP A 210 -8.08 -5.02 -0.19
C ASP A 210 -9.43 -4.53 0.39
N LYS A 211 -9.88 -3.37 -0.11
CA LYS A 211 -11.24 -2.82 0.08
C LYS A 211 -11.52 -2.40 1.52
N THR A 212 -12.80 -2.10 1.78
CA THR A 212 -13.26 -1.61 3.08
C THR A 212 -13.26 -2.67 4.17
N THR A 213 -13.13 -3.96 3.81
CA THR A 213 -13.19 -5.11 4.74
C THR A 213 -11.83 -5.74 5.06
N TRP A 214 -10.73 -5.08 4.66
CA TRP A 214 -9.39 -5.65 4.77
C TRP A 214 -9.05 -6.11 6.19
N LEU A 215 -9.60 -5.43 7.22
CA LEU A 215 -9.37 -5.77 8.61
C LEU A 215 -10.08 -7.05 9.01
N GLU A 216 -11.36 -7.20 8.64
CA GLU A 216 -12.08 -8.46 8.87
C GLU A 216 -11.41 -9.62 8.13
N ASP A 217 -10.96 -9.39 6.89
CA ASP A 217 -10.28 -10.38 6.07
C ASP A 217 -8.94 -10.80 6.70
N ALA A 218 -8.15 -9.85 7.21
CA ALA A 218 -6.90 -10.13 7.92
C ALA A 218 -7.12 -10.90 9.22
N VAL A 219 -8.14 -10.54 10.00
CA VAL A 219 -8.49 -11.26 11.24
C VAL A 219 -8.98 -12.67 10.93
N ALA A 220 -9.78 -12.86 9.89
CA ALA A 220 -10.23 -14.17 9.45
C ALA A 220 -9.06 -15.04 8.98
N PHE A 221 -8.11 -14.47 8.26
CA PHE A 221 -6.87 -15.14 7.85
C PHE A 221 -6.08 -15.64 9.06
N LEU A 222 -5.82 -14.77 10.05
CA LEU A 222 -5.10 -15.14 11.28
C LEU A 222 -5.80 -16.26 12.05
N ARG A 223 -7.13 -16.19 12.20
CA ARG A 223 -7.90 -17.25 12.88
C ARG A 223 -7.79 -18.61 12.19
N THR A 224 -7.66 -18.62 10.87
CA THR A 224 -7.47 -19.86 10.10
C THR A 224 -6.09 -20.45 10.37
N CYS A 225 -5.08 -19.61 10.61
CA CYS A 225 -3.75 -20.07 10.98
C CYS A 225 -3.67 -20.65 12.40
N ASP A 226 -4.58 -20.23 13.28
CA ASP A 226 -4.65 -20.71 14.67
C ASP A 226 -5.49 -21.98 14.85
N ASP A 227 -6.23 -22.44 13.82
CA ASP A 227 -7.10 -23.62 13.91
C ASP A 227 -6.37 -24.92 13.52
N PRO A 228 -6.00 -25.80 14.48
CA PRO A 228 -5.29 -27.05 14.20
C PRO A 228 -6.16 -28.11 13.49
N GLY A 229 -7.44 -27.85 13.23
CA GLY A 229 -8.38 -28.81 12.63
C GLY A 229 -8.38 -28.89 11.10
N GLY A 230 -7.68 -27.99 10.41
CA GLY A 230 -7.70 -27.87 8.95
C GLY A 230 -6.77 -28.81 8.18
N GLY A 231 -6.85 -30.14 8.38
CA GLY A 231 -6.46 -31.16 7.40
C GLY A 231 -5.04 -31.15 6.76
N GLY A 232 -4.10 -30.36 7.27
CA GLY A 232 -2.71 -30.31 6.82
C GLY A 232 -1.80 -30.14 8.02
N ALA A 233 -1.23 -31.23 8.50
CA ALA A 233 -0.32 -31.24 9.63
C ALA A 233 0.94 -30.42 9.30
N GLY A 234 1.01 -29.22 9.86
CA GLY A 234 2.21 -28.39 9.91
C GLY A 234 1.90 -27.09 10.65
N PRO A 235 2.84 -26.51 11.41
CA PRO A 235 2.69 -25.14 11.89
C PRO A 235 2.43 -24.23 10.69
N CYS A 236 1.50 -23.28 10.83
CA CYS A 236 1.38 -22.20 9.86
C CYS A 236 2.67 -21.36 9.90
N PHE A 237 3.58 -21.70 8.97
CA PHE A 237 4.90 -21.13 8.69
C PHE A 237 5.97 -21.29 9.79
#